data_AF-A0A0N9HQ61-F1
#
_entry.id   AF-A0A0N9HQ61-F1
#
_cell.length_a   1.000
_cell.length_b   1.000
_cell.length_c   1.000
_cell.angle_alpha   90.00
_cell.angle_beta   90.00
_cell.angle_gamma   90.00
#
_symmetry.space_group_name_H-M   'P 1'
#
loop_
_entity.id
_entity.type
_entity.pdbx_description
1 polymer ?
#
loop_
_entity_poly.entity_id
_entity_poly.type
_entity_poly.pdbx_seq_one_letter_code
_entity_poly.pdbx_strand_id
1 'polypeptide(L)'
;MSGNPHKPAPSTLQTLTGAHSTANAAATRRRSILACPTYPDPAATAELARGDAVALVGLVRDEDPRVVFGALQYYTHEQLAALAVALAAMVPPDRSAADLLAWLDPLATQEVA
;
A
#
# COMPACT_ATOMS: atom_id res chain seq x y z
N MET A 1 -20.08 29.69 59.18
CA MET A 1 -20.44 30.57 58.05
C MET A 1 -19.25 30.55 57.10
N SER A 2 -19.06 29.50 56.29
CA SER A 2 -19.62 29.25 54.93
C SER A 2 -19.56 30.47 54.01
N GLY A 3 -18.66 30.42 53.01
CA GLY A 3 -18.44 31.49 52.03
C GLY A 3 -17.33 31.19 51.01
N ASN A 4 -17.61 30.19 50.17
CA ASN A 4 -17.18 29.81 48.81
C ASN A 4 -16.24 30.73 47.93
N PRO A 5 -15.78 30.28 46.74
CA PRO A 5 -14.39 29.88 46.47
C PRO A 5 -13.67 30.79 45.47
N HIS A 6 -12.34 30.70 45.44
CA HIS A 6 -11.49 31.38 44.46
C HIS A 6 -11.73 30.81 43.05
N LYS A 7 -12.27 31.63 42.15
CA LYS A 7 -12.46 31.36 40.72
C LYS A 7 -11.08 31.19 40.02
N PRO A 8 -10.80 30.12 39.26
CA PRO A 8 -9.61 30.08 38.41
C PRO A 8 -9.87 30.83 37.09
N ALA A 9 -8.90 31.65 36.68
CA ALA A 9 -8.87 32.29 35.36
C ALA A 9 -8.59 31.25 34.26
N PRO A 10 -9.10 31.44 33.03
CA PRO A 10 -8.91 30.50 31.94
C PRO A 10 -7.46 30.47 31.44
N SER A 11 -6.98 29.25 31.22
CA SER A 11 -5.63 28.87 30.78
C SER A 11 -5.17 29.60 29.50
N THR A 12 -4.16 30.45 29.62
CA THR A 12 -3.45 31.09 28.49
C THR A 12 -2.32 30.22 27.93
N LEU A 13 -2.52 28.90 27.80
CA LEU A 13 -1.50 27.98 27.29
C LEU A 13 -2.09 26.96 26.30
N GLN A 14 -2.67 27.43 25.19
CA GLN A 14 -3.11 26.54 24.11
C GLN A 14 -2.70 26.98 22.69
N THR A 15 -1.84 28.00 22.51
CA THR A 15 -1.58 28.56 21.17
C THR A 15 -0.13 28.39 20.67
N LEU A 16 0.66 27.45 21.19
CA LEU A 16 2.02 27.21 20.68
C LEU A 16 2.30 25.77 20.23
N THR A 17 1.37 24.83 20.44
CA THR A 17 1.59 23.42 20.12
C THR A 17 1.24 23.04 18.67
N GLY A 18 0.58 23.94 17.92
CA GLY A 18 0.18 23.69 16.52
C GLY A 18 1.31 23.87 15.50
N ALA A 19 2.27 24.76 15.75
CA ALA A 19 3.31 25.10 14.78
C ALA A 19 4.51 24.13 14.81
N HIS A 20 4.82 23.54 15.96
CA HIS A 20 5.96 22.61 16.09
C HIS A 20 5.65 21.19 15.60
N SER A 21 4.37 20.78 15.63
CA SER A 21 3.96 19.43 15.16
C SER A 21 4.00 19.30 13.64
N THR A 22 3.58 20.35 12.90
CA THR A 22 3.61 20.36 11.43
C THR A 22 5.02 20.49 10.87
N ALA A 23 5.90 21.26 11.53
CA ALA A 23 7.30 21.38 11.15
C ALA A 23 8.05 20.04 11.27
N ASN A 24 7.77 19.25 12.31
CA ASN A 24 8.38 17.94 12.51
C ASN A 24 7.84 16.88 11.54
N ALA A 25 6.55 16.93 11.19
CA ALA A 25 5.94 16.06 10.20
C ALA A 25 6.44 16.34 8.77
N ALA A 26 6.65 17.61 8.41
CA ALA A 26 7.18 18.00 7.11
C ALA A 26 8.69 17.70 6.98
N ALA A 27 9.46 17.89 8.06
CA ALA A 27 10.88 17.54 8.10
C ALA A 27 11.10 16.02 8.04
N THR A 28 10.25 15.24 8.71
CA THR A 28 10.26 13.77 8.65
C THR A 28 9.91 13.26 7.24
N ARG A 29 8.90 13.87 6.57
CA ARG A 29 8.56 13.56 5.16
C ARG A 29 9.68 13.89 4.18
N ARG A 30 10.42 15.00 4.39
CA ARG A 30 11.54 15.36 3.51
C ARG A 30 12.75 14.43 3.70
N ARG A 31 13.01 13.95 4.91
CA ARG A 31 14.12 13.02 5.18
C ARG A 31 13.88 11.61 4.63
N SER A 32 12.64 11.14 4.53
CA SER A 32 12.34 9.85 3.90
C SER A 32 12.55 9.85 2.38
N ILE A 33 12.54 11.02 1.74
CA ILE A 33 12.80 11.18 0.30
C ILE A 33 14.33 11.18 0.01
N LEU A 34 15.17 11.47 1.00
CA LEU A 34 16.62 11.63 0.83
C LEU A 34 17.44 10.36 1.05
N ALA A 35 16.82 9.29 1.55
CA ALA A 35 17.33 7.95 1.39
C ALA A 35 16.76 7.41 0.08
N CYS A 36 17.20 7.92 -1.07
CA CYS A 36 16.87 7.27 -2.34
C CYS A 36 17.60 5.93 -2.35
N PRO A 37 16.94 4.77 -2.18
CA PRO A 37 17.52 3.54 -2.71
C PRO A 37 17.79 3.79 -4.19
N THR A 38 18.89 3.27 -4.70
CA THR A 38 19.16 3.28 -6.14
C THR A 38 18.02 2.52 -6.81
N TYR A 39 16.98 3.24 -7.23
CA TYR A 39 15.88 2.64 -7.94
C TYR A 39 16.44 2.20 -9.30
N PRO A 40 16.26 0.92 -9.69
CA PRO A 40 16.48 0.55 -11.08
C PRO A 40 15.64 1.49 -11.97
N ASP A 41 16.15 1.77 -13.17
CA ASP A 41 15.50 2.69 -14.12
C ASP A 41 13.99 2.39 -14.19
N PRO A 42 13.11 3.33 -13.76
CA PRO A 42 11.69 3.08 -13.67
C PRO A 42 11.07 2.64 -15.00
N ALA A 43 11.61 3.13 -16.13
CA ALA A 43 11.14 2.74 -17.45
C ALA A 43 11.49 1.28 -17.76
N ALA A 44 12.74 0.87 -17.53
CA ALA A 44 13.17 -0.52 -17.70
C ALA A 44 12.40 -1.48 -16.78
N THR A 45 12.19 -1.09 -15.52
CA THR A 45 11.40 -1.89 -14.56
C THR A 45 9.94 -2.01 -14.98
N ALA A 46 9.32 -0.93 -15.49
CA ALA A 46 7.95 -0.98 -15.98
C ALA A 46 7.79 -1.88 -17.21
N GLU A 47 8.75 -1.86 -18.13
CA GLU A 47 8.68 -2.68 -19.35
C GLU A 47 8.87 -4.18 -19.04
N LEU A 48 9.80 -4.53 -18.15
CA LEU A 48 9.93 -5.92 -17.67
C LEU A 48 8.66 -6.38 -16.95
N ALA A 49 8.14 -5.56 -16.02
CA ALA A 49 6.92 -5.87 -15.28
C ALA A 49 5.70 -6.01 -16.20
N ARG A 50 5.65 -5.28 -17.31
CA ARG A 50 4.60 -5.43 -18.32
C ARG A 50 4.64 -6.80 -18.99
N GLY A 51 5.82 -7.27 -19.39
CA GLY A 51 5.98 -8.61 -19.97
C GLY A 51 5.54 -9.70 -19.00
N ASP A 52 6.02 -9.60 -17.75
CA ASP A 52 5.68 -10.54 -16.68
C ASP A 52 4.18 -10.49 -16.34
N ALA A 53 3.56 -9.30 -16.36
CA ALA A 53 2.12 -9.15 -16.12
C ALA A 53 1.28 -9.87 -17.17
N VAL A 54 1.67 -9.79 -18.46
CA VAL A 54 0.95 -10.51 -19.54
C VAL A 54 1.06 -12.02 -19.34
N ALA A 55 2.26 -12.53 -19.04
CA ALA A 55 2.46 -13.95 -18.77
C ALA A 55 1.67 -14.43 -17.54
N LEU A 56 1.70 -13.65 -16.46
CA LEU A 56 0.99 -13.96 -15.22
C LEU A 56 -0.54 -13.92 -15.41
N VAL A 57 -1.08 -13.01 -16.22
CA VAL A 57 -2.51 -13.00 -16.56
C VAL A 57 -2.92 -14.27 -17.30
N GLY A 58 -2.07 -14.80 -18.18
CA GLY A 58 -2.29 -16.12 -18.79
C GLY A 58 -2.33 -17.23 -17.73
N LEU A 59 -1.31 -17.26 -16.86
CA LEU A 59 -1.22 -18.24 -15.79
C LEU A 59 -2.43 -18.22 -14.83
N VAL A 60 -2.89 -17.03 -14.41
CA VAL A 60 -4.06 -16.86 -13.54
C VAL A 60 -5.35 -17.39 -14.18
N ARG A 61 -5.47 -17.32 -15.51
CA ARG A 61 -6.65 -17.82 -16.22
C ARG A 61 -6.65 -19.34 -16.37
N ASP A 62 -5.46 -19.91 -16.53
CA ASP A 62 -5.31 -21.31 -16.93
C ASP A 62 -5.00 -22.25 -15.75
N GLU A 63 -4.48 -21.72 -14.63
CA GLU A 63 -3.98 -22.51 -13.51
C GLU A 63 -4.73 -22.28 -12.18
N ASP A 64 -4.58 -23.25 -11.25
CA ASP A 64 -5.08 -23.14 -9.87
C ASP A 64 -4.37 -22.00 -9.10
N PRO A 65 -5.08 -21.25 -8.24
CA PRO A 65 -4.46 -20.17 -7.47
C PRO A 65 -3.20 -20.59 -6.70
N ARG A 66 -3.12 -21.82 -6.18
CA ARG A 66 -1.93 -22.28 -5.44
C ARG A 66 -0.69 -22.36 -6.31
N VAL A 67 -0.85 -22.77 -7.57
CA VAL A 67 0.26 -22.83 -8.55
C VAL A 67 0.77 -21.42 -8.82
N VAL A 68 -0.15 -20.47 -9.02
CA VAL A 68 0.18 -19.06 -9.21
C VAL A 68 0.92 -18.49 -8.00
N PHE A 69 0.43 -18.73 -6.77
CA PHE A 69 1.10 -18.29 -5.55
C PHE A 69 2.49 -18.91 -5.36
N GLY A 70 2.69 -20.16 -5.80
CA GLY A 70 3.99 -20.79 -5.87
C GLY A 70 4.93 -20.08 -6.83
N ALA A 71 4.44 -19.71 -8.02
CA ALA A 71 5.22 -18.96 -9.01
C ALA A 71 5.64 -17.57 -8.51
N LEU A 72 4.82 -16.92 -7.68
CA LEU A 72 5.14 -15.61 -7.10
C LEU A 72 6.34 -15.64 -6.14
N GLN A 73 6.69 -16.80 -5.57
CA GLN A 73 7.83 -16.93 -4.65
C GLN A 73 9.20 -16.72 -5.33
N TYR A 74 9.26 -16.77 -6.66
CA TYR A 74 10.49 -16.54 -7.41
C TYR A 74 10.77 -15.05 -7.70
N TYR A 75 9.83 -14.15 -7.36
CA TYR A 75 9.99 -12.72 -7.56
C TYR A 75 10.53 -12.05 -6.30
N THR A 76 11.38 -11.04 -6.51
CA THR A 76 11.80 -10.12 -5.44
C THR A 76 10.65 -9.17 -5.06
N HIS A 77 10.72 -8.58 -3.86
CA HIS A 77 9.73 -7.59 -3.41
C HIS A 77 9.57 -6.40 -4.38
N GLU A 78 10.67 -5.94 -4.99
CA GLU A 78 10.65 -4.83 -5.95
C GLU A 78 9.92 -5.23 -7.24
N GLN A 79 10.18 -6.44 -7.73
CA GLN A 79 9.48 -6.98 -8.90
C GLN A 79 7.99 -7.18 -8.62
N LEU A 80 7.62 -7.70 -7.43
CA LEU A 80 6.23 -7.84 -7.02
C LEU A 80 5.51 -6.49 -6.96
N ALA A 81 6.18 -5.43 -6.47
CA ALA A 81 5.61 -4.09 -6.45
C ALA A 81 5.38 -3.54 -7.87
N ALA A 82 6.36 -3.69 -8.77
CA ALA A 82 6.23 -3.27 -10.17
C ALA A 82 5.13 -4.06 -10.90
N LEU A 83 5.07 -5.37 -10.67
CA LEU A 83 4.08 -6.28 -11.23
C LEU A 83 2.66 -5.94 -10.76
N ALA A 84 2.48 -5.63 -9.47
CA ALA A 84 1.21 -5.19 -8.93
C ALA A 84 0.69 -3.90 -9.61
N VAL A 85 1.59 -2.93 -9.86
CA VAL A 85 1.25 -1.70 -10.59
C VAL A 85 0.88 -2.00 -12.04
N ALA A 86 1.65 -2.85 -12.73
CA ALA A 86 1.37 -3.24 -14.11
C ALA A 86 0.03 -3.96 -14.25
N LEU A 87 -0.27 -4.92 -13.36
CA LEU A 87 -1.55 -5.63 -13.33
C LEU A 87 -2.72 -4.70 -13.04
N ALA A 88 -2.57 -3.77 -12.08
CA ALA A 88 -3.61 -2.78 -11.79
C ALA A 88 -3.91 -1.87 -12.99
N ALA A 89 -2.89 -1.51 -13.78
CA ALA A 89 -3.06 -0.72 -14.99
C ALA A 89 -3.78 -1.48 -16.12
N MET A 90 -3.80 -2.81 -16.08
CA MET A 90 -4.52 -3.67 -17.04
C MET A 90 -6.00 -3.87 -16.68
N VAL A 91 -6.44 -3.45 -15.50
CA VAL A 91 -7.81 -3.65 -15.03
C VAL A 91 -8.77 -2.76 -15.84
N PRO A 92 -9.80 -3.35 -16.50
CA PRO A 92 -10.82 -2.57 -17.19
C PRO A 92 -11.59 -1.66 -16.23
N PRO A 93 -11.88 -0.40 -16.62
CA PRO A 93 -12.54 0.57 -15.73
C PRO A 93 -14.00 0.21 -15.39
N ASP A 94 -14.60 -0.69 -16.16
CA ASP A 94 -15.98 -1.19 -16.03
C ASP A 94 -16.10 -2.42 -15.13
N ARG A 95 -14.99 -2.95 -14.61
CA ARG A 95 -14.97 -4.12 -13.72
C ARG A 95 -14.69 -3.70 -12.28
N SER A 96 -15.46 -4.23 -11.34
CA SER A 96 -15.20 -3.97 -9.93
C SER A 96 -13.99 -4.80 -9.46
N ALA A 97 -13.22 -4.26 -8.51
CA ALA A 97 -12.11 -5.00 -7.89
C ALA A 97 -12.60 -6.30 -7.21
N ALA A 98 -13.82 -6.30 -6.67
CA ALA A 98 -14.42 -7.48 -6.06
C ALA A 98 -14.62 -8.61 -7.07
N ASP A 99 -15.12 -8.30 -8.28
CA ASP A 99 -15.31 -9.30 -9.34
C ASP A 99 -13.98 -9.91 -9.81
N LEU A 100 -12.90 -9.15 -9.73
CA LEU A 100 -11.56 -9.62 -10.10
C LEU A 100 -10.94 -10.48 -9.00
N LEU A 101 -11.21 -10.16 -7.74
CA LEU A 101 -10.69 -10.88 -6.58
C LEU A 101 -11.46 -12.16 -6.26
N ALA A 102 -12.68 -12.35 -6.78
CA ALA A 102 -13.46 -13.58 -6.61
C ALA A 102 -12.73 -14.85 -7.09
N TRP A 103 -11.72 -14.73 -7.97
CA TRP A 103 -10.85 -15.84 -8.34
C TRP A 103 -10.08 -16.45 -7.15
N LEU A 104 -9.90 -15.70 -6.05
CA LEU A 104 -9.23 -16.16 -4.83
C LEU A 104 -10.16 -16.91 -3.87
N ASP A 105 -11.47 -16.92 -4.09
CA ASP A 105 -12.46 -17.57 -3.21
C ASP A 105 -12.16 -19.05 -2.91
N PRO A 106 -11.62 -19.87 -3.84
CA PRO A 106 -11.24 -21.25 -3.54
C PRO A 106 -10.16 -21.39 -2.46
N LEU A 107 -9.34 -20.36 -2.23
CA LEU A 107 -8.34 -20.34 -1.16
C LEU A 107 -8.97 -20.05 0.20
N ALA A 108 -9.99 -19.18 0.25
CA ALA A 108 -10.68 -18.79 1.48
C ALA A 108 -11.55 -19.91 2.08
N THR A 109 -11.95 -20.87 1.24
CA THR A 109 -12.88 -21.94 1.63
C THR A 109 -12.19 -23.13 2.34
N GLN A 110 -10.85 -23.13 2.48
CA GLN A 110 -10.09 -24.22 3.10
C GLN A 110 -9.58 -23.91 4.53
N GLU A 111 -10.37 -23.24 5.36
CA GLU A 111 -10.38 -23.52 6.81
C GLU A 111 -11.49 -24.54 7.06
N VAL A 112 -11.20 -25.63 7.77
CA VAL A 112 -12.09 -26.77 8.14
C VAL A 112 -11.94 -28.00 7.23
N ALA A 113 -10.84 -28.74 7.44
CA ALA A 113 -10.82 -30.20 7.33
C ALA A 113 -9.91 -30.76 8.44
#